data_AF-A0A0G1R4C0-F1
#
_entry.id   AF-A0A0G1R4C0-F1
#
_cell.length_a   1.000
_cell.length_b   1.000
_cell.length_c   1.000
_cell.angle_alpha   90.00
_cell.angle_beta   90.00
_cell.angle_gamma   90.00
#
_symmetry.space_group_name_H-M   'P 1'
#
loop_
_entity.id
_entity.type
_entity.pdbx_description
1 polymer ?
#
loop_
_entity_poly.entity_id
_entity_poly.type
_entity_poly.pdbx_seq_one_letter_code
_entity_poly.pdbx_strand_id
1 'polypeptide(L)'
;MNRKNRNRFAGVVLLAILAGLVSYPQMVSFAPPLYDFFNRAKVNLGLDLQGGIHLEYKADTEGIEPGKVDEALQAVQDVIERRVNAFGVGEPLVQTAKSGNEDRIVVELPGIKDIEEAKKRIKDTPILEFREEAGPDSEGQKMIDNLNAQSEA
;
A
#
# COMPACT_ATOMS: atom_id res chain seq x y z
N MET A 1 32.55 40.36 29.14
CA MET A 1 32.17 39.14 28.37
C MET A 1 32.73 39.25 26.96
N ASN A 2 33.64 38.37 26.54
CA ASN A 2 34.30 38.44 25.23
C ASN A 2 33.27 38.46 24.09
N ARG A 3 33.41 39.38 23.12
CA ARG A 3 32.52 39.52 21.94
C ARG A 3 32.26 38.17 21.26
N LYS A 4 33.29 37.31 21.19
CA LYS A 4 33.23 35.95 20.65
C LYS A 4 32.32 35.01 21.45
N ASN A 5 32.32 35.10 22.77
CA ASN A 5 31.48 34.26 23.65
C ASN A 5 30.03 34.76 23.66
N ARG A 6 29.81 36.08 23.55
CA ARG A 6 28.48 36.66 23.42
C ARG A 6 27.77 36.22 22.13
N ASN A 7 28.49 36.16 21.01
CA ASN A 7 27.92 35.70 19.75
C ASN A 7 27.61 34.19 19.78
N ARG A 8 28.45 33.38 20.43
CA ARG A 8 28.17 31.95 20.65
C ARG A 8 26.94 31.73 21.52
N PHE A 9 26.83 32.47 22.62
CA PHE A 9 25.66 32.41 23.50
C PHE A 9 24.39 32.84 22.77
N ALA A 10 24.44 33.94 22.02
CA ALA A 10 23.31 34.38 21.19
C ALA A 10 22.90 33.33 20.15
N GLY A 11 23.88 32.65 19.53
CA GLY A 11 23.62 31.56 18.60
C GLY A 11 22.91 30.36 19.26
N VAL A 12 23.34 29.96 20.45
CA VAL A 12 22.71 28.86 21.21
C VAL A 12 21.28 29.22 21.60
N VAL A 13 21.05 30.45 22.08
CA VAL A 13 19.71 30.93 22.42
C VAL A 13 18.80 30.96 21.18
N LEU A 14 19.32 31.42 20.05
CA LEU A 14 18.56 31.47 18.79
C LEU A 14 18.19 30.06 18.32
N LEU A 15 19.11 29.10 18.41
CA LEU A 15 18.84 27.69 18.10
C LEU A 15 17.79 27.07 19.01
N ALA A 16 17.84 27.37 20.31
CA ALA A 16 16.87 26.88 21.28
C ALA A 16 15.45 27.42 20.99
N ILE A 17 15.35 28.71 20.63
CA ILE A 17 14.08 29.32 20.21
C ILE A 17 13.56 28.64 18.93
N LEU A 18 14.44 28.42 17.94
CA LEU A 18 14.09 27.76 16.68
C LEU A 18 13.60 26.32 16.91
N ALA A 19 14.30 25.55 17.75
CA ALA A 19 13.90 24.19 18.12
C ALA A 19 12.55 24.16 18.87
N GLY A 20 12.31 25.15 19.73
CA GLY A 20 11.03 25.34 20.41
C GLY A 20 9.88 25.61 19.44
N LEU A 21 10.09 26.47 18.45
CA LEU A 21 9.09 26.79 17.40
C LEU A 21 8.77 25.57 16.53
N VAL A 22 9.76 24.72 16.22
CA VAL A 22 9.56 23.46 15.49
C VAL A 22 8.78 22.44 16.33
N SER A 23 9.07 22.34 17.62
CA SER A 23 8.43 21.36 18.52
C SER A 23 7.00 21.75 18.91
N TYR A 24 6.70 23.05 18.95
CA TYR A 24 5.38 23.61 19.29
C TYR A 24 4.85 24.52 18.16
N PRO A 25 4.39 23.95 17.04
CA PRO A 25 3.90 24.72 15.89
C PRO A 25 2.66 25.58 16.22
N GLN A 26 1.91 25.27 17.29
CA GLN A 26 0.78 26.09 17.75
C GLN A 26 1.20 27.52 18.15
N MET A 27 2.45 27.75 18.54
CA MET A 27 2.97 29.08 18.89
C MET A 27 3.06 30.03 17.70
N VAL A 28 3.14 29.52 16.47
CA VAL A 28 3.19 30.31 15.23
C VAL A 28 1.85 30.34 14.49
N SER A 29 0.76 29.91 15.14
CA SER A 29 -0.60 29.95 14.58
C SER A 29 -1.07 31.35 14.18
N PHE A 30 -0.48 32.41 14.74
CA PHE A 30 -0.74 33.80 14.35
C PHE A 30 -0.23 34.16 12.94
N ALA A 31 0.69 33.36 12.38
CA ALA A 31 1.29 33.56 11.06
C ALA A 31 1.00 32.34 10.16
N PRO A 32 -0.10 32.35 9.38
CA PRO A 32 -0.50 31.22 8.55
C PRO A 32 0.59 30.67 7.61
N PRO A 33 1.42 31.50 6.93
CA PRO A 33 2.48 30.98 6.05
C PRO A 33 3.54 30.15 6.79
N LEU A 34 3.86 30.53 8.04
CA LEU A 34 4.83 29.81 8.87
C LEU A 34 4.19 28.54 9.46
N TYR A 35 2.95 28.64 9.96
CA TYR A 35 2.21 27.50 10.50
C TYR A 35 2.06 26.36 9.48
N ASP A 36 1.63 26.69 8.25
CA ASP A 36 1.47 25.70 7.18
C ASP A 36 2.81 25.07 6.77
N PHE A 37 3.91 25.83 6.82
CA PHE A 37 5.25 25.31 6.53
C PHE A 37 5.68 24.25 7.57
N PHE A 38 5.48 24.51 8.86
CA PHE A 38 5.82 23.55 9.91
C PHE A 38 4.84 22.36 9.99
N ASN A 39 3.55 22.58 9.73
CA ASN A 39 2.55 21.50 9.74
C ASN A 39 2.59 20.58 8.51
N ARG A 40 3.18 21.01 7.39
CA ARG A 40 3.43 20.14 6.24
C ARG A 40 4.38 18.99 6.57
N ALA A 41 5.20 19.12 7.61
CA ALA A 41 5.98 18.02 8.17
C ALA A 41 5.10 17.10 9.03
N LYS A 42 3.96 16.66 8.49
CA LYS A 42 3.10 15.66 9.12
C LYS A 42 3.89 14.35 9.11
N VAL A 43 4.39 13.95 10.28
CA VAL A 43 5.16 12.71 10.43
C VAL A 43 4.23 11.53 10.14
N ASN A 44 4.56 10.74 9.12
CA ASN A 44 3.84 9.50 8.83
C ASN A 44 4.14 8.49 9.94
N LEU A 45 3.09 7.93 10.53
CA LEU A 45 3.20 6.98 11.63
C LEU A 45 3.26 5.58 11.04
N GLY A 46 4.29 4.81 11.40
CA GLY A 46 4.42 3.41 11.00
C GLY A 46 3.37 2.51 11.66
N LEU A 47 3.35 1.22 11.30
CA LEU A 47 2.39 0.23 11.80
C LEU A 47 2.28 0.20 13.34
N ASP A 48 3.40 0.28 14.05
CA ASP A 48 3.44 0.23 15.51
C ASP A 48 2.78 1.43 16.20
N LEU A 49 2.72 2.58 15.50
CA LEU A 49 2.19 3.83 16.04
C LEU A 49 0.80 4.18 15.48
N GLN A 50 0.54 3.84 14.21
CA GLN A 50 -0.73 4.09 13.53
C GLN A 50 -1.72 2.92 13.65
N GLY A 51 -1.23 1.73 14.01
CA GLY A 51 -1.96 0.47 13.87
C GLY A 51 -2.10 0.06 12.40
N GLY A 52 -2.67 -1.13 12.17
CA GLY A 52 -2.84 -1.70 10.84
C GLY A 52 -2.58 -3.20 10.85
N ILE A 53 -2.05 -3.73 9.74
CA ILE A 53 -1.70 -5.15 9.63
C ILE A 53 -0.35 -5.39 9.00
N HIS A 54 0.29 -6.46 9.47
CA HIS A 54 1.45 -7.10 8.86
C HIS A 54 1.04 -8.51 8.44
N LEU A 55 1.26 -8.84 7.17
CA LEU A 55 0.90 -10.11 6.57
C LEU A 55 2.14 -10.72 5.92
N GLU A 56 2.40 -11.98 6.21
CA GLU A 56 3.50 -12.74 5.63
C GLU A 56 2.93 -13.91 4.81
N TYR A 57 3.21 -13.91 3.51
CA TYR A 57 2.75 -14.94 2.58
C TYR A 57 3.92 -15.79 2.14
N LYS A 58 3.81 -17.10 2.25
CA LYS A 58 4.76 -18.03 1.65
C LYS A 58 4.47 -18.14 0.15
N ALA A 59 5.49 -17.95 -0.68
CA ALA A 59 5.38 -18.17 -2.11
C ALA A 59 5.41 -19.67 -2.41
N ASP A 60 4.45 -20.11 -3.21
CA ASP A 60 4.47 -21.43 -3.80
C ASP A 60 5.24 -21.36 -5.13
N THR A 61 6.41 -21.98 -5.15
CA THR A 61 7.30 -22.02 -6.32
C THR A 61 7.30 -23.38 -7.00
N GLU A 62 6.39 -24.28 -6.61
CA GLU A 62 6.26 -25.59 -7.24
C GLU A 62 5.88 -25.42 -8.72
N GLY A 63 6.75 -25.91 -9.62
CA GLY A 63 6.52 -25.83 -11.07
C GLY A 63 7.09 -24.58 -11.76
N ILE A 64 7.79 -23.70 -11.06
CA ILE A 64 8.50 -22.57 -11.66
C ILE A 64 9.94 -22.99 -12.03
N GLU A 65 10.41 -22.59 -13.21
CA GLU A 65 11.81 -22.79 -13.60
C GLU A 65 12.75 -22.11 -12.59
N PRO A 66 13.82 -22.75 -12.10
CA PRO A 66 14.68 -22.21 -11.02
C PRO A 66 15.28 -20.82 -11.30
N GLY A 67 15.41 -20.42 -12.57
CA GLY A 67 15.90 -19.10 -12.98
C GLY A 67 14.83 -18.02 -13.13
N LYS A 68 13.53 -18.36 -13.00
CA LYS A 68 12.39 -17.45 -13.15
C LYS A 68 11.65 -17.16 -11.85
N VAL A 69 12.07 -17.76 -10.74
CA VAL A 69 11.44 -17.57 -9.43
C VAL A 69 11.48 -16.10 -9.02
N ASP A 70 12.64 -15.45 -9.14
CA ASP A 70 12.78 -14.03 -8.76
C ASP A 70 11.90 -13.11 -9.63
N GLU A 71 11.81 -13.38 -10.93
CA GLU A 71 10.93 -12.63 -11.86
C GLU A 71 9.45 -12.81 -11.48
N ALA A 72 9.04 -14.05 -11.17
CA ALA A 72 7.68 -14.34 -10.73
C ALA A 72 7.34 -13.65 -9.40
N LEU A 73 8.28 -13.65 -8.44
CA LEU A 73 8.11 -12.95 -7.16
C LEU A 73 7.98 -11.44 -7.35
N GLN A 74 8.77 -10.85 -8.25
CA GLN A 74 8.68 -9.43 -8.58
C GLN A 74 7.33 -9.10 -9.24
N ALA A 75 6.85 -9.94 -10.16
CA ALA A 75 5.52 -9.76 -10.75
C ALA A 75 4.40 -9.84 -9.70
N VAL A 76 4.51 -10.75 -8.73
CA VAL A 76 3.57 -10.86 -7.60
C VAL A 76 3.64 -9.62 -6.70
N GLN A 77 4.83 -9.13 -6.39
CA GLN A 77 5.05 -7.90 -5.64
C GLN A 77 4.32 -6.72 -6.31
N ASP A 78 4.52 -6.51 -7.60
CA ASP A 78 3.88 -5.43 -8.37
C ASP A 78 2.34 -5.55 -8.37
N VAL A 79 1.82 -6.78 -8.47
CA VAL A 79 0.38 -7.03 -8.43
C VAL A 79 -0.19 -6.67 -7.06
N ILE A 80 0.47 -7.11 -5.99
CA ILE A 80 0.01 -6.82 -4.62
C ILE A 80 0.10 -5.33 -4.35
N GLU A 81 1.18 -4.66 -4.75
CA GLU A 81 1.36 -3.21 -4.59
C GLU A 81 0.21 -2.43 -5.25
N ARG A 82 -0.14 -2.76 -6.49
CA ARG A 82 -1.30 -2.13 -7.17
C ARG A 82 -2.62 -2.36 -6.44
N ARG A 83 -2.84 -3.55 -5.88
CA ARG A 83 -4.07 -3.87 -5.12
C ARG A 83 -4.14 -3.08 -3.83
N VAL A 84 -3.04 -2.98 -3.10
CA VAL A 84 -3.02 -2.32 -1.79
C VAL A 84 -3.11 -0.80 -1.89
N ASN A 85 -2.57 -0.22 -2.97
CA ASN A 85 -2.73 1.20 -3.28
C ASN A 85 -4.21 1.61 -3.45
N ALA A 86 -5.10 0.68 -3.81
CA ALA A 86 -6.54 0.97 -3.94
C ALA A 86 -7.26 1.17 -2.59
N PHE A 87 -6.66 0.77 -1.46
CA PHE A 87 -7.29 0.95 -0.13
C PHE A 87 -7.16 2.37 0.42
N GLY A 88 -6.36 3.25 -0.20
CA GLY A 88 -6.14 4.62 0.29
C GLY A 88 -5.39 4.67 1.63
N VAL A 89 -4.58 3.65 1.93
CA VAL A 89 -3.68 3.64 3.09
C VAL A 89 -2.49 4.58 2.85
N GLY A 90 -1.90 5.09 3.94
CA GLY A 90 -0.93 6.18 3.89
C GLY A 90 0.30 5.84 3.05
N GLU A 91 0.92 4.68 3.30
CA GLU A 91 2.10 4.17 2.60
C GLU A 91 2.16 2.65 2.79
N PRO A 92 1.60 1.84 1.87
CA PRO A 92 1.70 0.39 1.97
C PRO A 92 3.13 -0.08 1.64
N LEU A 93 3.61 -1.10 2.34
CA LEU A 93 4.94 -1.68 2.11
C LEU A 93 4.77 -3.12 1.62
N VAL A 94 5.31 -3.42 0.44
CA VAL A 94 5.30 -4.77 -0.14
C VAL A 94 6.73 -5.17 -0.46
N GLN A 95 7.22 -6.24 0.15
CA GLN A 95 8.61 -6.67 0.02
C GLN A 95 8.71 -8.18 -0.15
N THR A 96 9.64 -8.61 -0.99
CA THR A 96 10.10 -10.01 -1.03
C THR A 96 11.06 -10.26 0.12
N ALA A 97 10.82 -11.30 0.91
CA ALA A 97 11.69 -11.76 1.97
C ALA A 97 12.06 -13.23 1.75
N LYS A 98 13.23 -13.65 2.23
CA LYS A 98 13.61 -15.07 2.27
C LYS A 98 13.71 -15.51 3.72
N SER A 99 13.04 -16.60 4.05
CA SER A 99 13.12 -17.23 5.38
C SER A 99 13.64 -18.65 5.20
N GLY A 100 14.94 -18.84 5.48
CA GLY A 100 15.64 -20.07 5.15
C GLY A 100 15.67 -20.31 3.64
N ASN A 101 15.09 -21.43 3.19
CA ASN A 101 14.95 -21.80 1.78
C ASN A 101 13.60 -21.42 1.17
N GLU A 102 12.74 -20.70 1.89
CA GLU A 102 11.41 -20.34 1.42
C GLU A 102 11.36 -18.86 1.02
N ASP A 103 10.77 -18.61 -0.15
CA ASP A 103 10.44 -17.26 -0.60
C ASP A 103 9.12 -16.79 0.01
N ARG A 104 9.10 -15.53 0.41
CA ARG A 104 7.96 -14.92 1.11
C ARG A 104 7.68 -13.52 0.58
N ILE A 105 6.43 -13.12 0.67
CA ILE A 105 6.00 -11.73 0.42
C ILE A 105 5.46 -11.17 1.73
N VAL A 106 6.08 -10.09 2.19
CA VAL A 106 5.69 -9.32 3.36
C VAL A 106 4.88 -8.12 2.90
N VAL A 107 3.70 -7.93 3.50
CA VAL A 107 2.78 -6.83 3.20
C VAL A 107 2.43 -6.10 4.49
N GLU A 108 2.66 -4.80 4.53
CA GLU A 108 2.29 -3.94 5.66
C GLU A 108 1.34 -2.85 5.21
N LEU A 109 0.20 -2.74 5.89
CA LEU A 109 -0.85 -1.75 5.59
C LEU A 109 -1.13 -0.90 6.84
N PRO A 110 -0.40 0.21 7.04
CA PRO A 110 -0.63 1.09 8.17
C PRO A 110 -1.95 1.86 8.02
N GLY A 111 -2.74 1.93 9.09
CA GLY A 111 -4.02 2.66 9.13
C GLY A 111 -5.20 2.00 8.42
N ILE A 112 -5.07 0.73 8.00
CA ILE A 112 -6.21 -0.04 7.47
C ILE A 112 -7.24 -0.28 8.59
N LYS A 113 -8.53 -0.07 8.30
CA LYS A 113 -9.63 -0.28 9.27
C LYS A 113 -10.25 -1.68 9.16
N ASP A 114 -10.47 -2.13 7.93
CA ASP A 114 -11.04 -3.45 7.65
C ASP A 114 -9.96 -4.41 7.16
N ILE A 115 -9.46 -5.21 8.10
CA ILE A 115 -8.38 -6.17 7.89
C ILE A 115 -8.84 -7.33 7.01
N GLU A 116 -10.07 -7.79 7.21
CA GLU A 116 -10.58 -8.98 6.53
C GLU A 116 -10.92 -8.67 5.07
N GLU A 117 -11.46 -7.47 4.78
CA GLU A 117 -11.61 -7.00 3.40
C GLU A 117 -10.24 -6.87 2.71
N ALA A 118 -9.24 -6.31 3.39
CA ALA A 118 -7.90 -6.16 2.82
C ALA A 118 -7.26 -7.52 2.50
N LYS A 119 -7.31 -8.47 3.44
CA LYS A 119 -6.84 -9.85 3.21
C LYS A 119 -7.57 -10.52 2.05
N LYS A 120 -8.89 -10.38 1.98
CA LYS A 120 -9.70 -10.96 0.91
C LYS A 120 -9.28 -10.42 -0.45
N ARG A 121 -9.18 -9.10 -0.60
CA ARG A 121 -8.79 -8.46 -1.86
C ARG A 121 -7.34 -8.74 -2.28
N ILE A 122 -6.42 -8.92 -1.32
CA ILE A 122 -5.06 -9.36 -1.64
C ILE A 122 -5.07 -10.80 -2.16
N LYS A 123 -5.87 -11.69 -1.56
CA LYS A 123 -5.98 -13.11 -1.96
C LYS A 123 -6.75 -13.32 -3.27
N ASP A 124 -7.81 -12.56 -3.49
CA ASP A 124 -8.64 -12.66 -4.70
C ASP A 124 -7.75 -12.29 -5.89
N THR A 125 -7.40 -13.28 -6.70
CA THR A 125 -6.68 -13.07 -7.97
C THR A 125 -7.71 -12.96 -9.07
N PRO A 126 -8.15 -11.74 -9.47
CA PRO A 126 -9.06 -11.62 -10.59
C PRO A 126 -8.32 -12.03 -11.86
N ILE A 127 -8.76 -13.13 -12.45
CA ILE A 127 -8.35 -13.53 -13.80
C ILE A 127 -9.32 -12.83 -14.76
N LEU A 128 -8.78 -11.97 -15.62
CA LEU A 128 -9.54 -11.35 -16.70
C LEU A 128 -9.39 -12.20 -17.96
N GLU A 129 -10.45 -12.88 -18.36
CA GLU A 129 -10.51 -13.60 -19.62
C GLU A 129 -11.35 -12.80 -20.63
N PHE A 130 -10.80 -12.59 -21.82
CA PHE A 130 -11.57 -12.11 -22.97
C PHE A 130 -12.05 -13.34 -23.75
N ARG A 131 -13.37 -13.45 -23.91
CA ARG A 131 -14.01 -14.49 -24.71
C ARG A 131 -14.88 -13.84 -25.76
N GLU A 132 -14.90 -14.43 -26.95
CA GLU A 132 -15.85 -14.03 -27.98
C GLU A 132 -17.26 -14.50 -27.57
N GLU A 133 -18.26 -13.67 -27.87
CA GLU A 133 -19.66 -14.06 -27.68
C GLU A 133 -19.94 -15.28 -28.58
N ALA A 134 -20.59 -16.29 -28.01
CA ALA A 134 -20.90 -17.50 -28.73
C ALA A 134 -21.77 -17.15 -29.95
N GLY A 135 -21.30 -17.50 -31.16
CA GLY A 135 -22.04 -17.22 -32.39
C GLY A 135 -23.44 -17.89 -32.40
N PRO A 136 -24.35 -17.45 -33.27
CA PRO A 136 -25.73 -17.95 -33.34
C PRO A 136 -25.83 -19.46 -33.60
N ASP A 137 -24.77 -20.09 -34.12
CA ASP A 137 -24.72 -21.54 -34.38
C ASP A 137 -24.20 -22.37 -33.18
N SER A 138 -23.87 -21.72 -32.06
CA SER A 138 -23.36 -22.37 -30.87
C SER A 138 -24.42 -23.29 -30.23
N GLU A 139 -23.98 -24.40 -29.64
CA GLU A 139 -24.89 -25.34 -28.97
C GLU A 139 -25.66 -24.67 -27.81
N GLY A 140 -25.06 -23.66 -27.18
CA GLY A 140 -25.71 -22.85 -26.16
C GLY A 140 -26.91 -22.07 -26.71
N GLN A 141 -26.78 -21.44 -27.88
CA GLN A 141 -27.88 -20.71 -28.51
C GLN A 141 -28.99 -21.67 -28.98
N LYS A 142 -28.61 -22.82 -29.57
CA LYS A 142 -29.55 -23.87 -29.98
C LYS A 142 -30.32 -24.47 -28.80
N MET A 143 -29.71 -24.56 -27.61
CA MET A 143 -30.41 -24.97 -26.38
C MET A 143 -31.42 -23.92 -25.93
N ILE A 144 -31.05 -22.63 -25.95
CA ILE A 144 -31.95 -21.53 -25.57
C ILE A 144 -33.13 -21.44 -26.54
N ASP A 145 -32.90 -21.58 -27.84
CA ASP A 145 -33.94 -21.55 -28.86
C ASP A 145 -34.92 -22.72 -28.72
N ASN A 146 -34.43 -23.93 -28.43
CA ASN A 146 -35.28 -25.09 -28.15
C ASN A 146 -36.11 -24.93 -26.87
N LEU A 147 -35.53 -24.35 -25.80
CA LEU A 147 -36.23 -24.08 -24.55
C LEU A 147 -37.36 -23.06 -24.76
N ASN A 148 -37.10 -22.00 -25.52
CA ASN A 148 -38.11 -21.00 -25.86
C ASN A 148 -39.23 -21.60 -26.72
N ALA A 149 -38.91 -22.40 -27.74
CA ALA A 149 -39.89 -23.08 -28.59
C ALA A 149 -40.78 -24.07 -27.82
N GLN A 150 -40.28 -24.70 -26.75
CA GLN A 150 -41.06 -25.58 -25.88
C GLN A 150 -42.01 -24.81 -24.94
N SER A 151 -41.73 -23.54 -24.65
CA SER A 151 -42.58 -22.70 -23.79
C SER A 151 -43.73 -22.01 -24.53
N GLU A 152 -43.66 -21.97 -25.86
CA GLU A 152 -44.70 -21.39 -26.73
C GLU A 152 -45.74 -22.43 -27.21
N ALA A 153 -45.60 -23.70 -26.80
CA ALA A 153 -46.51 -24.81 -27.10
C ALA A 153 -47.34 -25.22 -25.87
#